data_AF-A0A3D3LJ32-F1
#
_entry.id   AF-A0A3D3LJ32-F1
#
_cell.length_a   1.000
_cell.length_b   1.000
_cell.length_c   1.000
_cell.angle_alpha   90.00
_cell.angle_beta   90.00
_cell.angle_gamma   90.00
#
_symmetry.space_group_name_H-M   'P 1'
#
loop_
_entity.id
_entity.type
_entity.pdbx_description
1 polymer ?
#
loop_
_entity_poly.entity_id
_entity_poly.type
_entity_poly.pdbx_seq_one_letter_code
_entity_poly.pdbx_strand_id
1 'polypeptide(L)' 'AVAFQTLINKHGVEVNNFSPEIMDAVKKISADVLSELSQTSELAGRIYKSVQEHSELFNKWSLHADEGYMRMRRDG' A
#
# COMPACT_ATOMS: atom_id res chain seq x y z
N ALA A 1 -3.53 -4.65 18.53
CA ALA A 1 -3.42 -6.10 18.80
C ALA A 1 -4.68 -6.65 19.48
N VAL A 2 -5.08 -6.14 20.66
CA VAL A 2 -6.21 -6.69 21.44
C VAL A 2 -7.54 -6.72 20.66
N ALA A 3 -7.93 -5.62 20.01
CA ALA A 3 -9.19 -5.58 19.23
C ALA A 3 -9.19 -6.57 18.06
N PHE A 4 -8.07 -6.71 17.35
CA PHE A 4 -7.91 -7.68 16.27
C PHE A 4 -8.07 -9.12 16.78
N GLN A 5 -7.44 -9.44 17.92
CA GLN A 5 -7.57 -10.77 18.52
C GLN A 5 -9.02 -11.06 18.97
N THR A 6 -9.72 -10.06 19.51
CA THR A 6 -11.15 -10.19 19.86
C THR A 6 -12.01 -10.49 18.64
N LEU A 7 -11.77 -9.82 17.52
CA LEU A 7 -12.51 -10.06 16.27
C LEU A 7 -12.34 -11.50 15.78
N ILE A 8 -11.11 -12.02 15.78
CA ILE A 8 -10.85 -13.40 15.35
C ILE A 8 -11.44 -14.40 16.35
N ASN A 9 -11.10 -14.28 17.63
CA ASN A 9 -11.38 -15.33 18.61
C ASN A 9 -12.82 -15.35 19.10
N LYS A 10 -13.44 -14.18 19.26
CA LYS A 10 -14.79 -14.07 19.84
C LYS A 10 -15.87 -13.95 18.76
N HIS A 11 -15.54 -13.30 17.66
CA HIS A 11 -16.51 -12.99 16.61
C HIS A 11 -16.35 -13.87 15.36
N GLY A 12 -15.34 -14.74 15.32
CA GLY A 12 -15.15 -15.69 14.22
C GLY A 12 -14.84 -15.00 12.89
N VAL A 13 -14.20 -13.83 12.92
CA VAL A 13 -13.83 -13.11 11.70
C VAL A 13 -12.75 -13.89 10.94
N GLU A 14 -13.04 -14.19 9.68
CA GLU A 14 -12.09 -14.78 8.75
C GLU A 14 -11.28 -13.68 8.06
N VAL A 15 -9.96 -13.70 8.26
CA VAL A 15 -9.05 -12.75 7.62
C VAL A 15 -8.58 -13.33 6.29
N ASN A 16 -8.91 -12.63 5.20
CA ASN A 16 -8.55 -13.02 3.85
C ASN A 16 -7.73 -11.91 3.18
N ASN A 17 -6.86 -12.31 2.25
CA ASN A 17 -6.13 -11.40 1.39
C ASN A 17 -6.75 -11.42 -0.02
N PHE A 18 -6.70 -10.29 -0.71
CA PHE A 18 -6.94 -10.29 -2.15
C PHE A 18 -5.87 -11.10 -2.87
N SER A 19 -6.24 -11.75 -3.98
CA SER A 19 -5.27 -12.44 -4.82
C SER A 19 -4.29 -11.44 -5.45
N PRO A 20 -3.09 -11.88 -5.84
CA PRO A 20 -2.14 -11.04 -6.56
C PRO A 20 -2.75 -10.39 -7.81
N GLU A 21 -3.54 -11.14 -8.56
CA GLU A 21 -4.24 -10.64 -9.76
C GLU A 21 -5.21 -9.49 -9.44
N ILE A 22 -6.00 -9.62 -8.35
CA ILE A 22 -6.91 -8.55 -7.91
C ILE A 22 -6.10 -7.32 -7.49
N MET A 23 -5.02 -7.51 -6.73
CA MET A 23 -4.18 -6.39 -6.30
C MET A 23 -3.50 -5.68 -7.48
N ASP A 24 -3.07 -6.42 -8.50
CA ASP A 24 -2.50 -5.85 -9.73
C ASP A 24 -3.54 -5.05 -10.50
N ALA A 25 -4.77 -5.56 -10.61
CA ALA A 25 -5.87 -4.83 -11.23
C ALA A 25 -6.21 -3.54 -10.48
N VAL A 26 -6.29 -3.59 -9.15
CA VAL A 26 -6.52 -2.41 -8.30
C VAL A 26 -5.41 -1.39 -8.48
N LYS A 27 -4.15 -1.83 -8.50
CA LYS A 27 -2.98 -0.95 -8.71
C LYS A 27 -3.06 -0.23 -10.04
N LYS A 28 -3.38 -0.95 -11.12
CA LYS A 28 -3.49 -0.37 -12.46
C LYS A 28 -4.61 0.68 -12.53
N ILE A 29 -5.82 0.32 -12.10
CA ILE A 29 -6.98 1.23 -12.17
C ILE A 29 -6.74 2.47 -11.30
N SER A 30 -6.11 2.30 -10.13
CA SER A 30 -5.77 3.42 -9.25
C SER A 30 -4.75 4.37 -9.90
N ALA A 31 -3.76 3.82 -10.62
CA ALA A 31 -2.80 4.63 -11.36
C ALA A 31 -3.47 5.41 -12.51
N ASP A 32 -4.41 4.79 -13.23
CA ASP A 32 -5.15 5.42 -14.31
C ASP A 32 -5.98 6.61 -13.77
N VAL A 33 -6.74 6.41 -12.69
CA VAL A 33 -7.53 7.49 -12.04
C VAL A 33 -6.64 8.64 -11.56
N LEU A 34 -5.49 8.34 -10.94
CA LEU A 34 -4.57 9.39 -10.49
C LEU A 34 -3.93 10.15 -11.66
N SER A 35 -3.62 9.46 -12.76
CA SER A 35 -3.13 10.07 -13.99
C SER A 35 -4.17 11.02 -14.58
N GLU A 36 -5.44 10.60 -14.67
CA GLU A 36 -6.54 11.46 -15.13
C GLU A 36 -6.71 12.70 -14.25
N LEU A 37 -6.71 12.52 -12.92
CA LEU A 37 -6.80 13.63 -11.97
C LEU A 37 -5.63 14.61 -12.11
N SER A 38 -4.42 14.11 -12.37
CA SER A 38 -3.23 14.94 -12.55
C SER A 38 -3.35 15.91 -13.73
N GLN A 39 -4.18 15.58 -14.72
CA GLN A 39 -4.40 16.39 -15.93
C GLN A 39 -5.48 17.47 -15.74
N THR A 40 -6.23 17.44 -14.64
CA THR A 40 -7.34 18.39 -14.38
C THR A 40 -6.87 19.80 -14.04
N SER A 41 -5.65 19.96 -13.51
CA SER A 41 -5.04 21.26 -13.23
C SER A 41 -3.54 21.14 -13.05
N GLU A 42 -2.81 22.25 -13.24
CA GLU A 42 -1.37 22.30 -12.99
C GLU A 42 -1.03 21.93 -11.54
N LEU A 43 -1.83 22.38 -10.57
CA LEU A 43 -1.63 22.05 -9.16
C LEU A 43 -1.80 20.55 -8.91
N ALA A 44 -2.84 19.93 -9.48
CA ALA A 44 -3.05 18.48 -9.36
C ALA A 44 -1.87 17.71 -9.97
N GLY A 45 -1.38 18.12 -11.14
CA GLY A 45 -0.20 17.53 -11.78
C GLY A 45 1.06 17.61 -10.90
N ARG A 46 1.29 18.77 -10.27
CA ARG A 46 2.43 18.96 -9.34
C ARG A 46 2.33 18.10 -8.09
N ILE A 47 1.13 17.99 -7.50
CA ILE A 47 0.90 17.15 -6.31
C ILE A 47 1.10 15.68 -6.67
N TYR A 48 0.52 15.22 -7.79
CA TYR A 48 0.69 13.84 -8.26
C TYR A 48 2.18 13.49 -8.43
N LYS A 49 2.95 14.34 -9.11
CA LYS A 49 4.39 14.15 -9.29
C LYS A 49 5.14 14.05 -7.96
N SER A 50 4.86 14.96 -7.02
CA SER A 50 5.49 14.97 -5.69
C SER A 50 5.21 13.66 -4.91
N VAL A 51 3.97 13.18 -4.94
CA VAL A 51 3.60 11.91 -4.27
C VAL A 51 4.33 10.73 -4.91
N GLN A 52 4.38 10.65 -6.24
CA GLN A 52 5.07 9.57 -6.95
C GLN A 52 6.56 9.53 -6.61
N GLU A 53 7.25 10.67 -6.71
CA GLU A 53 8.68 10.78 -6.40
C GLU A 53 8.96 10.40 -4.93
N HIS A 54 8.10 10.85 -4.00
CA HIS A 54 8.23 10.50 -2.59
C HIS A 54 8.00 9.00 -2.34
N SER A 55 6.97 8.40 -2.93
CA SER A 55 6.67 6.97 -2.78
C SER A 55 7.81 6.09 -3.31
N GLU A 56 8.44 6.45 -4.43
CA GLU A 56 9.58 5.70 -4.95
C GLU A 56 10.78 5.72 -4.00
N LEU A 57 11.11 6.89 -3.46
CA LEU A 57 12.21 7.05 -2.50
C LEU A 57 11.91 6.31 -1.19
N PHE A 58 10.69 6.48 -0.67
CA PHE A 58 10.27 5.84 0.57
C PHE A 58 10.29 4.32 0.46
N ASN A 59 9.73 3.75 -0.62
CA ASN A 59 9.69 2.29 -0.80
C ASN A 59 11.10 1.68 -0.88
N LYS A 60 12.05 2.34 -1.55
CA LYS A 60 13.45 1.89 -1.60
C LYS A 60 14.09 1.86 -0.21
N TRP A 61 13.82 2.88 0.60
CA TRP A 61 14.32 2.95 1.97
C TRP A 61 13.62 1.93 2.90
N SER A 62 12.29 1.81 2.83
CA SER A 62 11.50 0.96 3.73
C SER A 62 11.86 -0.51 3.61
N LEU A 63 12.18 -0.96 2.40
CA LEU A 63 12.66 -2.33 2.11
C LEU A 63 13.88 -2.72 2.95
N HIS A 64 14.77 -1.78 3.24
CA HIS A 64 15.99 -2.00 4.02
C HIS A 64 15.85 -1.61 5.50
N ALA A 65 14.85 -0.79 5.83
CA ALA A 65 14.58 -0.33 7.20
C ALA A 65 13.57 -1.25 7.89
N ASP A 66 12.37 -0.74 8.18
CA ASP A 66 11.36 -1.45 8.97
C ASP A 66 10.91 -2.75 8.31
N GLU A 67 10.66 -2.76 6.99
CA GLU A 67 10.21 -3.97 6.29
C GLU A 67 11.28 -5.05 6.30
N GLY A 68 12.54 -4.66 6.07
CA GLY A 68 13.70 -5.55 6.12
C GLY A 68 13.84 -6.21 7.49
N TYR A 69 13.84 -5.40 8.56
CA TYR A 69 13.93 -5.89 9.93
C TYR A 69 12.75 -6.80 10.31
N MET A 70 11.52 -6.41 9.97
CA MET A 70 10.32 -7.19 10.27
C MET A 70 10.29 -8.52 9.52
N ARG A 71 10.82 -8.58 8.29
CA ARG A 71 10.99 -9.81 7.53
C ARG A 71 11.99 -10.74 8.20
N MET A 72 13.17 -10.23 8.55
CA MET A 72 14.20 -11.00 9.26
C MET A 72 13.68 -11.59 10.58
N ARG A 73 12.89 -10.82 11.34
CA ARG A 73 12.29 -11.32 12.60
C ARG A 73 11.16 -12.33 12.41
N ARG A 74 10.55 -12.41 11.23
CA ARG A 74 9.46 -13.34 10.94
C ARG A 74 9.99 -14.66 10.39
N ASP A 75 11.02 -14.57 9.56
CA ASP A 75 11.52 -15.69 8.76
C ASP A 75 12.76 -16.38 9.38
N GLY A 76 13.42 -15.75 10.35
CA GLY A 76 14.52 -16.32 11.15
C GLY A 76 14.05 -16.84 12.49
#